data_AF-A0A1I0PMV5-F1
#
_entry.id   AF-A0A1I0PMV5-F1
#
_cell.length_a   1.000
_cell.length_b   1.000
_cell.length_c   1.000
_cell.angle_alpha   90.00
_cell.angle_beta   90.00
_cell.angle_gamma   90.00
#
_symmetry.space_group_name_H-M   'P 1'
#
loop_
_entity.id
_entity.type
_entity.pdbx_description
1 polymer ?
#
loop_
_entity_poly.entity_id
_entity_poly.type
_entity_poly.pdbx_seq_one_letter_code
_entity_poly.pdbx_strand_id
1 'polypeptide(L)'
;MLLSIALSVSAFLLTAVMHLIALRWCSGGMAKIPLHSSTRVLAVLILLFSIHMLEIGIFAVAYALAERWLNLGAFAGEPIVTLLDYYYFSAITYTSLGIGDIFPTEHLRFLTGVEALIGLLLIAWSATFLYAMMNRLWVWQPCARPDGPPQDMSGQPPAAQGPKDIIDEDDGKV
;
A
#
# COMPACT_ATOMS: atom_id res chain seq x y z
N MET A 1 18.21 27.92 7.24
CA MET A 1 17.94 26.84 8.23
C MET A 1 16.53 26.89 8.85
N LEU A 2 16.17 27.88 9.67
CA LEU A 2 14.85 27.92 10.35
C LEU A 2 13.66 27.84 9.40
N LEU A 3 13.74 28.53 8.26
CA LEU A 3 12.69 28.52 7.25
C LEU A 3 12.52 27.14 6.57
N SER A 4 13.62 26.40 6.37
CA SER A 4 13.53 24.99 5.91
C SER A 4 12.83 24.12 6.94
N ILE A 5 13.17 24.27 8.23
CA ILE A 5 12.49 23.53 9.30
C ILE A 5 10.99 23.87 9.35
N ALA A 6 10.64 25.16 9.31
CA ALA A 6 9.25 25.60 9.32
C ALA A 6 8.47 25.06 8.11
N LEU A 7 9.07 25.10 6.92
CA LEU A 7 8.49 24.56 5.71
C LEU A 7 8.28 23.04 5.83
N SER A 8 9.29 22.28 6.24
CA SER A 8 9.18 20.83 6.44
C SER A 8 8.11 20.46 7.46
N VAL A 9 8.05 21.15 8.60
CA VAL A 9 7.03 20.90 9.64
C VAL A 9 5.63 21.24 9.10
N SER A 10 5.49 22.33 8.37
CA SER A 10 4.20 22.71 7.78
C SER A 10 3.72 21.71 6.72
N ALA A 11 4.61 21.24 5.84
CA ALA A 11 4.31 20.21 4.84
C ALA A 11 3.96 18.88 5.50
N PHE A 12 4.72 18.47 6.52
CA PHE A 12 4.43 17.30 7.35
C PHE A 12 3.04 17.38 7.98
N LEU A 13 2.71 18.48 8.67
CA LEU A 13 1.42 18.63 9.33
C LEU A 13 0.27 18.63 8.32
N LEU A 14 0.46 19.32 7.19
CA LEU A 14 -0.53 19.38 6.14
C LEU A 14 -0.83 18.00 5.54
N THR A 15 0.20 17.24 5.18
CA THR A 15 0.03 15.88 4.63
C THR A 15 -0.56 14.94 5.67
N ALA A 16 -0.07 14.95 6.91
CA ALA A 16 -0.61 14.13 7.99
C ALA A 16 -2.09 14.41 8.28
N VAL A 17 -2.50 15.69 8.32
CA VAL A 17 -3.90 16.08 8.53
C VAL A 17 -4.77 15.65 7.33
N MET A 18 -4.30 15.89 6.11
CA MET A 18 -5.00 15.47 4.89
C MET A 18 -5.21 13.94 4.88
N HIS A 19 -4.16 13.18 5.19
CA HIS A 19 -4.21 11.72 5.29
C HIS A 19 -5.19 11.26 6.36
N LEU A 20 -5.14 11.88 7.54
CA LEU A 20 -6.05 11.59 8.65
C LEU A 20 -7.52 11.85 8.26
N ILE A 21 -7.80 12.96 7.59
CA ILE A 21 -9.15 13.27 7.10
C ILE A 21 -9.61 12.21 6.10
N ALA A 22 -8.75 11.81 5.16
CA ALA A 22 -9.06 10.76 4.20
C ALA A 22 -9.37 9.42 4.89
N LEU A 23 -8.54 8.97 5.85
CA LEU A 23 -8.78 7.74 6.60
C LEU A 23 -10.07 7.80 7.43
N ARG A 24 -10.34 8.93 8.09
CA ARG A 24 -11.59 9.13 8.85
C ARG A 24 -12.81 9.08 7.94
N TRP A 25 -12.71 9.66 6.73
CA TRP A 25 -13.76 9.59 5.74
C TRP A 25 -13.95 8.17 5.19
N CYS A 26 -12.87 7.43 4.90
CA CYS A 26 -12.95 6.02 4.53
C CYS A 26 -13.62 5.17 5.61
N SER A 27 -13.31 5.43 6.88
CA SER A 27 -13.87 4.68 8.01
C SER A 27 -15.36 4.96 8.23
N GLY A 28 -15.79 6.21 8.23
CA GLY A 28 -17.17 6.60 8.55
C GLY A 28 -18.04 6.97 7.35
N GLY A 29 -17.51 7.78 6.44
CA GLY A 29 -18.23 8.28 5.26
C GLY A 29 -18.56 7.17 4.27
N MET A 30 -17.56 6.32 3.94
CA MET A 30 -17.76 5.23 3.00
C MET A 30 -18.68 4.13 3.53
N ALA A 31 -18.80 3.98 4.86
CA ALA A 31 -19.73 3.02 5.48
C ALA A 31 -21.19 3.23 5.07
N LYS A 32 -21.57 4.46 4.69
CA LYS A 32 -22.93 4.81 4.25
C LYS A 32 -23.24 4.39 2.81
N ILE A 33 -22.23 4.00 2.03
CA ILE A 33 -22.39 3.60 0.63
C ILE A 33 -22.60 2.08 0.57
N PRO A 34 -23.71 1.59 -0.01
CA PRO A 34 -23.99 0.16 -0.11
C PRO A 34 -23.13 -0.50 -1.21
N LEU A 35 -21.89 -0.86 -0.86
CA LEU A 35 -20.95 -1.57 -1.72
C LEU A 35 -20.71 -2.99 -1.21
N HIS A 36 -20.54 -3.94 -2.15
CA HIS A 36 -19.99 -5.26 -1.87
C HIS A 36 -18.58 -5.15 -1.23
N SER A 37 -18.23 -6.13 -0.39
CA SER A 37 -16.95 -6.13 0.36
C SER A 37 -15.73 -5.91 -0.52
N SER A 38 -15.60 -6.63 -1.64
CA SER A 38 -14.44 -6.52 -2.53
C SER A 38 -14.37 -5.17 -3.25
N THR A 39 -15.52 -4.66 -3.73
CA THR A 39 -15.60 -3.33 -4.38
C THR A 39 -15.24 -2.21 -3.41
N ARG A 40 -15.66 -2.33 -2.14
CA ARG A 40 -15.30 -1.38 -1.09
C ARG A 40 -13.80 -1.33 -0.86
N VAL A 41 -13.14 -2.49 -0.78
CA VAL A 41 -11.67 -2.57 -0.64
C VAL A 41 -10.96 -1.90 -1.82
N LEU A 42 -11.38 -2.21 -3.05
CA LEU A 42 -10.80 -1.60 -4.24
C LEU A 42 -11.01 -0.07 -4.27
N ALA A 43 -12.20 0.42 -3.91
CA ALA A 43 -12.49 1.85 -3.88
C ALA A 43 -11.62 2.60 -2.86
N VAL A 44 -11.43 2.04 -1.66
CA VAL A 44 -10.50 2.60 -0.67
C VAL A 44 -9.07 2.60 -1.17
N LEU A 45 -8.62 1.50 -1.80
CA LEU A 45 -7.26 1.41 -2.33
C LEU A 45 -6.99 2.50 -3.37
N ILE A 46 -7.92 2.70 -4.32
CA ILE A 46 -7.81 3.75 -5.35
C ILE A 46 -7.79 5.14 -4.72
N LEU A 47 -8.66 5.38 -3.75
CA LEU A 47 -8.70 6.66 -3.04
C LEU A 47 -7.41 6.94 -2.28
N LEU A 48 -6.89 5.98 -1.52
CA LEU A 48 -5.63 6.14 -0.79
C LEU A 48 -4.46 6.38 -1.74
N PHE A 49 -4.42 5.68 -2.88
CA PHE A 49 -3.44 5.95 -3.92
C PHE A 49 -3.55 7.39 -4.44
N SER A 50 -4.75 7.88 -4.73
CA SER A 50 -4.97 9.28 -5.14
C SER A 50 -4.53 10.28 -4.06
N ILE A 51 -4.79 10.00 -2.78
CA ILE A 51 -4.32 10.83 -1.67
C ILE A 51 -2.79 10.88 -1.62
N HIS A 52 -2.11 9.75 -1.78
CA HIS A 52 -0.65 9.73 -1.86
C HIS A 52 -0.10 10.57 -3.04
N MET A 53 -0.78 10.55 -4.20
CA MET A 53 -0.39 11.43 -5.32
C MET A 53 -0.53 12.91 -4.95
N LEU A 54 -1.57 13.29 -4.20
CA LEU A 54 -1.74 14.66 -3.71
C LEU A 54 -0.68 15.04 -2.66
N GLU A 55 -0.31 14.10 -1.77
CA GLU A 55 0.75 14.30 -0.76
C GLU A 55 2.11 14.55 -1.40
N ILE A 56 2.45 13.77 -2.43
CA ILE A 56 3.62 14.01 -3.28
C ILE A 56 3.51 15.40 -3.93
N GLY A 57 2.35 15.77 -4.47
CA GLY A 57 2.13 17.10 -5.04
C GLY A 57 2.40 18.25 -4.05
N ILE A 58 2.04 18.09 -2.78
CA ILE A 58 2.30 19.09 -1.73
C ILE A 58 3.81 19.26 -1.51
N PHE A 59 4.56 18.17 -1.43
CA PHE A 59 6.02 18.25 -1.28
C PHE A 59 6.70 18.80 -2.54
N ALA A 60 6.24 18.42 -3.73
CA ALA A 60 6.70 19.00 -4.99
C ALA A 60 6.56 20.54 -5.01
N VAL A 61 5.41 21.06 -4.57
CA VAL A 61 5.17 22.50 -4.43
C VAL A 61 6.09 23.09 -3.35
N ALA A 62 6.30 22.40 -2.23
CA ALA A 62 7.22 22.85 -1.19
C ALA A 62 8.66 22.98 -1.73
N TYR A 63 9.14 22.05 -2.55
CA TYR A 63 10.45 22.14 -3.21
C TYR A 63 10.52 23.32 -4.18
N ALA A 64 9.53 23.47 -5.05
CA ALA A 64 9.48 24.58 -5.98
C ALA A 64 9.48 25.93 -5.25
N LEU A 65 8.77 26.05 -4.13
CA LEU A 65 8.76 27.24 -3.29
C LEU A 65 10.14 27.46 -2.62
N ALA A 66 10.70 26.40 -2.05
CA ALA A 66 11.97 26.44 -1.33
C ALA A 66 13.15 26.87 -2.19
N GLU A 67 13.23 26.36 -3.43
CA GLU A 67 14.29 26.70 -4.38
C GLU A 67 14.05 28.08 -5.00
N ARG A 68 12.87 28.31 -5.60
CA ARG A 68 12.65 29.50 -6.46
C ARG A 68 12.46 30.80 -5.68
N TRP A 69 11.91 30.73 -4.47
CA TRP A 69 11.50 31.92 -3.72
C TRP A 69 12.26 32.10 -2.41
N LEU A 70 12.56 31.00 -1.72
CA LEU A 70 13.14 31.04 -0.39
C LEU A 70 14.66 30.86 -0.39
N ASN A 71 15.24 30.52 -1.55
CA ASN A 71 16.67 30.29 -1.75
C ASN A 71 17.28 29.39 -0.67
N LEU A 72 16.58 28.30 -0.33
CA LEU A 72 16.96 27.36 0.74
C LEU A 72 17.99 26.32 0.30
N GLY A 73 18.36 26.33 -0.97
CA GLY A 73 19.22 25.38 -1.63
C GLY A 73 18.81 25.22 -3.08
N ALA A 74 19.55 24.39 -3.80
CA ALA A 74 19.28 24.07 -5.19
C ALA A 74 19.31 22.55 -5.41
N PHE A 75 18.95 22.12 -6.60
CA PHE A 75 19.14 20.75 -7.04
C PHE A 75 20.42 20.63 -7.88
N ALA A 76 21.07 19.48 -7.76
CA ALA A 76 22.21 19.07 -8.57
C ALA A 76 21.95 17.70 -9.20
N GLY A 77 22.71 17.37 -10.24
CA GLY A 77 22.43 16.22 -11.11
C GLY A 77 21.66 16.66 -12.36
N GLU A 78 20.63 15.91 -12.73
CA GLU A 78 19.74 16.29 -13.83
C GLU A 78 19.02 17.62 -13.51
N PRO A 79 18.92 18.55 -14.49
CA PRO A 79 18.36 19.87 -14.26
C PRO A 79 16.85 19.80 -14.04
N ILE A 80 16.35 20.54 -13.05
CA ILE A 80 14.91 20.75 -12.85
C ILE A 80 14.47 21.92 -13.72
N VAL A 81 13.63 21.65 -14.72
CA VAL A 81 13.13 22.66 -15.67
C VAL A 81 11.63 22.90 -15.49
N THR A 82 10.88 21.84 -15.19
CA THR A 82 9.42 21.83 -15.15
C THR A 82 8.88 21.55 -13.75
N LEU A 83 7.59 21.82 -13.54
CA LEU A 83 6.91 21.43 -12.30
C LEU A 83 6.86 19.89 -12.12
N LEU A 84 6.88 19.16 -13.24
CA LEU A 84 6.85 17.70 -13.23
C LEU A 84 8.15 17.12 -12.68
N ASP A 85 9.28 17.80 -12.84
CA ASP A 85 10.57 17.33 -12.32
C ASP A 85 10.62 17.40 -10.79
N TYR A 86 10.03 18.45 -10.17
CA TYR A 86 9.84 18.48 -8.72
C TYR A 86 8.88 17.39 -8.25
N TYR A 87 7.83 17.12 -9.01
CA TYR A 87 6.88 16.05 -8.69
C TYR A 87 7.55 14.68 -8.77
N TYR A 88 8.38 14.45 -9.78
CA TYR A 88 9.19 13.26 -9.92
C TYR A 88 10.17 13.09 -8.75
N PHE A 89 10.94 14.14 -8.42
CA PHE A 89 11.87 14.11 -7.29
C PHE A 89 11.15 13.83 -5.96
N SER A 90 10.00 14.47 -5.74
CA SER A 90 9.15 14.23 -4.58
C SER A 90 8.64 12.80 -4.56
N ALA A 91 8.16 12.25 -5.69
CA ALA A 91 7.65 10.88 -5.76
C ALA A 91 8.72 9.83 -5.38
N ILE A 92 9.94 9.95 -5.93
CA ILE A 92 11.03 9.03 -5.62
C ILE A 92 11.53 9.19 -4.18
N THR A 93 11.41 10.38 -3.60
CA THR A 93 11.78 10.64 -2.19
C THR A 93 10.73 10.11 -1.23
N TYR A 94 9.47 10.45 -1.46
CA TYR A 94 8.31 10.04 -0.67
C TYR A 94 8.17 8.52 -0.57
N THR A 95 8.45 7.81 -1.67
CA THR A 95 8.43 6.35 -1.72
C THR A 95 9.74 5.70 -1.26
N SER A 96 10.73 6.50 -0.85
CA SER A 96 12.10 6.08 -0.49
C SER A 96 12.87 5.34 -1.60
N LEU A 97 12.44 5.49 -2.87
CA LEU A 97 13.10 4.85 -4.01
C LEU A 97 14.50 5.45 -4.25
N GLY A 98 14.62 6.77 -4.20
CA GLY A 98 15.91 7.47 -4.19
C GLY A 98 16.86 7.14 -5.35
N ILE A 99 16.41 7.26 -6.60
CA ILE A 99 17.21 6.94 -7.81
C ILE A 99 18.56 7.67 -7.84
N GLY A 100 18.61 8.92 -7.33
CA GLY A 100 19.85 9.67 -7.15
C GLY A 100 20.36 10.40 -8.40
N ASP A 101 19.55 10.46 -9.45
CA ASP A 101 19.73 11.28 -10.64
C ASP A 101 19.58 12.78 -10.36
N ILE A 102 18.68 13.12 -9.44
CA ILE A 102 18.48 14.47 -8.89
C ILE A 102 18.72 14.40 -7.39
N PHE A 103 19.52 15.32 -6.84
CA PHE A 103 19.77 15.37 -5.40
C PHE A 103 19.77 16.80 -4.85
N PRO A 104 19.24 16.99 -3.62
CA PRO A 104 19.09 18.29 -2.99
C PRO A 104 20.41 18.77 -2.38
N THR A 105 20.64 20.08 -2.40
CA THR A 105 21.80 20.72 -1.77
C THR A 105 21.38 21.60 -0.58
N GLU A 106 22.34 22.00 0.24
CA GLU A 106 22.15 22.92 1.37
C GLU A 106 20.99 22.51 2.31
N HIS A 107 20.05 23.43 2.60
CA HIS A 107 18.97 23.19 3.55
C HIS A 107 17.79 22.40 2.96
N LEU A 108 17.76 22.14 1.65
CA LEU A 108 16.74 21.26 1.04
C LEU A 108 16.92 19.80 1.50
N ARG A 109 18.14 19.40 1.85
CA ARG A 109 18.44 18.05 2.38
C ARG A 109 17.59 17.70 3.60
N PHE A 110 17.29 18.69 4.44
CA PHE A 110 16.43 18.49 5.61
C PHE A 110 14.98 18.22 5.22
N LEU A 111 14.44 18.99 4.26
CA LEU A 111 13.09 18.76 3.73
C LEU A 111 12.96 17.37 3.09
N THR A 112 13.94 16.96 2.30
CA THR A 112 14.01 15.62 1.70
C THR A 112 14.06 14.50 2.71
N GLY A 113 14.85 14.65 3.79
CA GLY A 113 14.85 13.67 4.87
C GLY A 113 13.49 13.54 5.56
N VAL A 114 12.81 14.66 5.81
CA VAL A 114 11.47 14.68 6.41
C VAL A 114 10.44 14.04 5.48
N GLU A 115 10.47 14.35 4.18
CA GLU A 115 9.59 13.77 3.19
C GLU A 115 9.72 12.24 3.10
N ALA A 116 10.96 11.73 3.02
CA ALA A 116 11.20 10.29 2.93
C ALA A 116 10.65 9.56 4.17
N LEU A 117 10.84 10.14 5.36
CA LEU A 117 10.33 9.57 6.61
C LEU A 117 8.80 9.57 6.66
N ILE A 118 8.16 10.70 6.35
CA ILE A 118 6.70 10.79 6.40
C ILE A 118 6.04 9.96 5.32
N GLY A 119 6.61 9.90 4.10
CA GLY A 119 6.04 9.12 3.02
C GLY A 119 5.98 7.63 3.33
N LEU A 120 7.07 7.08 3.89
CA LEU A 120 7.09 5.71 4.40
C LEU A 120 6.05 5.48 5.50
N LEU A 121 5.93 6.41 6.45
CA LEU A 121 4.97 6.30 7.54
C LEU A 121 3.52 6.28 7.03
N LEU A 122 3.16 7.17 6.10
CA LEU A 122 1.82 7.27 5.55
C LEU A 122 1.47 6.05 4.67
N ILE A 123 2.42 5.55 3.87
CA ILE A 123 2.23 4.31 3.09
C ILE A 123 1.99 3.11 4.02
N ALA A 124 2.78 2.96 5.08
CA ALA A 124 2.62 1.89 6.07
C ALA A 124 1.28 1.99 6.81
N TRP A 125 0.84 3.21 7.12
CA TRP A 125 -0.46 3.45 7.75
C TRP A 125 -1.62 3.05 6.82
N SER A 126 -1.58 3.46 5.55
CA SER A 126 -2.54 3.04 4.51
C SER A 126 -2.64 1.52 4.40
N ALA A 127 -1.50 0.82 4.34
CA ALA A 127 -1.46 -0.64 4.26
C ALA A 127 -2.08 -1.29 5.51
N THR A 128 -1.77 -0.77 6.70
CA THR A 128 -2.34 -1.25 7.97
C THR A 128 -3.85 -1.04 8.02
N PHE A 129 -4.34 0.11 7.53
CA PHE A 129 -5.76 0.40 7.44
C PHE A 129 -6.48 -0.55 6.47
N LEU A 130 -5.93 -0.76 5.27
CA LEU A 130 -6.47 -1.70 4.29
C LEU A 130 -6.53 -3.13 4.85
N TYR A 131 -5.46 -3.58 5.50
CA TYR A 131 -5.41 -4.89 6.15
C TYR A 131 -6.49 -5.03 7.24
N ALA A 132 -6.62 -4.04 8.12
CA ALA A 132 -7.65 -4.02 9.15
C ALA A 132 -9.07 -4.03 8.55
N MET A 133 -9.27 -3.37 7.42
CA MET A 133 -10.53 -3.35 6.70
C MET A 133 -10.85 -4.70 6.06
N MET A 134 -9.88 -5.33 5.38
CA MET A 134 -10.03 -6.67 4.80
C MET A 134 -10.40 -7.70 5.88
N ASN A 135 -9.71 -7.68 7.03
CA ASN A 135 -10.02 -8.56 8.16
C ASN A 135 -11.43 -8.39 8.72
N ARG A 136 -12.04 -7.20 8.58
CA ARG A 136 -13.42 -6.94 9.01
C ARG A 136 -14.45 -7.33 7.95
N LEU A 137 -14.10 -7.26 6.68
CA LEU A 137 -15.03 -7.43 5.56
C LEU A 137 -15.03 -8.83 4.94
N TRP A 138 -13.95 -9.59 5.10
CA TRP A 138 -13.78 -10.90 4.49
C TRP A 138 -13.90 -12.03 5.50
N VAL A 139 -14.74 -13.01 5.16
CA VAL A 139 -14.79 -14.29 5.84
C VAL A 139 -13.89 -15.24 5.06
N TRP A 140 -12.79 -15.67 5.70
CA TRP A 140 -11.88 -16.65 5.13
C TRP A 140 -12.60 -17.97 4.90
N GLN A 141 -12.53 -18.51 3.68
CA GLN A 141 -13.07 -19.83 3.39
C GLN A 141 -12.15 -20.90 4.01
N PRO A 142 -12.71 -22.00 4.55
CA PRO A 142 -11.90 -23.12 5.02
C PRO A 142 -10.99 -23.66 3.90
N CYS A 143 -9.80 -24.14 4.27
CA CYS A 143 -8.93 -24.84 3.32
C CYS A 143 -9.66 -26.06 2.75
N ALA A 144 -9.50 -26.30 1.45
CA ALA A 144 -9.96 -27.55 0.85
C ALA A 144 -9.28 -28.73 1.56
N ARG A 145 -10.07 -29.66 2.07
CA ARG A 145 -9.55 -30.90 2.65
C ARG A 145 -9.06 -31.78 1.49
N PRO A 146 -7.87 -32.39 1.57
CA PRO A 146 -7.44 -33.36 0.56
C PRO A 146 -8.47 -34.49 0.46
N ASP A 147 -8.95 -34.76 -0.74
CA ASP A 147 -9.86 -35.88 -1.01
C ASP A 147 -9.05 -37.17 -0.99
N GLY A 148 -9.11 -37.88 0.13
CA GLY A 148 -8.46 -39.17 0.30
C GLY A 148 -9.02 -39.89 1.53
N PRO A 149 -8.96 -41.23 1.56
CA PRO A 149 -9.23 -41.96 2.79
C PRO A 149 -8.31 -41.39 3.89
N PRO A 150 -8.73 -41.38 5.17
CA PRO A 150 -7.88 -40.95 6.26
C PRO A 150 -6.52 -41.61 6.10
N GLN A 151 -5.48 -40.82 5.82
CA GLN A 151 -4.13 -41.37 5.83
C GLN A 151 -3.89 -41.84 7.25
N ASP A 152 -3.77 -43.16 7.40
CA ASP A 152 -3.41 -43.76 8.65
C ASP A 152 -2.00 -43.28 9.03
N MET A 153 -1.96 -42.27 9.90
CA MET A 153 -0.70 -41.70 10.42
C MET A 153 -0.05 -42.62 11.47
N SER A 154 -0.53 -43.85 11.67
CA SER A 154 0.07 -44.84 12.58
C SER A 154 1.40 -45.40 12.08
N GLY A 155 1.81 -45.10 10.83
CA GLY A 155 3.04 -45.64 10.24
C GLY A 155 2.91 -47.09 9.76
N GLN A 156 1.70 -47.63 9.70
CA GLN A 156 1.43 -48.95 9.17
C GLN A 156 1.51 -48.92 7.62
N PRO A 157 2.27 -49.82 6.97
CA PRO A 157 2.28 -49.89 5.51
C PRO A 157 0.87 -50.17 4.97
N PRO A 158 0.47 -49.56 3.83
CA PRO A 158 -0.87 -49.73 3.29
C PRO A 158 -1.14 -51.22 3.03
N ALA A 159 -2.25 -51.72 3.56
CA ALA A 159 -2.65 -53.10 3.37
C ALA A 159 -2.78 -53.40 1.87
N ALA A 160 -2.01 -54.38 1.40
CA ALA A 160 -2.08 -54.83 0.01
C ALA A 160 -3.52 -55.22 -0.32
N GLN A 161 -4.14 -54.53 -1.26
CA GLN A 161 -5.44 -54.92 -1.78
C GLN A 161 -5.25 -56.23 -2.56
N GLY A 162 -5.66 -57.34 -1.94
CA GLY A 162 -5.70 -58.66 -2.58
C GLY A 162 -6.68 -58.69 -3.76
N PRO A 163 -6.54 -59.65 -4.68
CA PRO A 163 -7.31 -59.68 -5.92
C PRO A 163 -8.80 -59.81 -5.61
N LYS A 164 -9.63 -58.95 -6.21
CA LYS A 164 -11.09 -59.10 -6.15
C LYS A 164 -11.48 -60.27 -7.05
N ASP A 165 -11.81 -61.40 -6.43
CA ASP A 165 -12.37 -62.55 -7.11
C ASP A 165 -13.74 -62.23 -7.71
N ILE A 166 -13.86 -62.66 -8.96
CA ILE A 166 -15.03 -62.72 -9.84
C ILE A 166 -15.99 -63.77 -9.29
N ILE A 167 -17.24 -63.43 -8.99
CA ILE A 167 -18.37 -64.37 -9.12
C ILE A 167 -19.65 -63.60 -9.51
N ASP A 168 -20.26 -64.06 -10.61
CA ASP A 168 -21.58 -63.73 -11.15
C ASP A 168 -22.72 -63.95 -10.14
N GLU A 169 -23.79 -63.16 -10.23
CA GLU A 169 -25.14 -63.70 -10.03
C GLU A 169 -26.19 -62.92 -10.86
N ASP A 170 -26.71 -63.65 -11.83
CA ASP A 170 -27.90 -63.46 -12.64
C ASP A 170 -29.15 -63.35 -11.75
N ASP A 171 -30.03 -62.37 -12.01
CA ASP A 171 -31.48 -62.68 -12.02
C ASP A 171 -32.26 -61.58 -12.76
N GLY A 172 -32.99 -62.02 -13.77
CA GLY A 172 -33.77 -61.17 -14.67
C GLY A 172 -35.12 -60.74 -14.09
N LYS A 173 -35.66 -59.64 -14.64
CA LYS A 173 -37.11 -59.41 -14.70
C LYS A 173 -37.51 -58.80 -16.04
N VAL A 174 -38.52 -59.47 -16.59
CA VAL A 174 -39.27 -59.28 -17.85
C VAL A 174 -39.82 -57.87 -18.02
#